data_AF-A0A4P9WTD8-F1
#
_entry.id   AF-A0A4P9WTD8-F1
#
_cell.length_a   1.000
_cell.length_b   1.000
_cell.length_c   1.000
_cell.angle_alpha   90.00
_cell.angle_beta   90.00
_cell.angle_gamma   90.00
#
_symmetry.space_group_name_H-M   'P 1'
#
loop_
_entity.id
_entity.type
_entity.pdbx_description
1 polymer ?
#
loop_
_entity_poly.entity_id
_entity_poly.type
_entity_poly.pdbx_seq_one_letter_code
_entity_poly.pdbx_strand_id
1 'polypeptide(L)'
;ARDFLDRHVKPQFPGLSYADLWTLAAVVAIQEMGGPTIPWRPGRIDQSGPSDCPPNGRLPDGAKGAPHLRDIFYRMGFNDQEIVALTGAHALGRCHRERSGFEGPWTTSPTVFTNAFYTTLLDNTWVPKQWDGAFQYVDKATGELMMLPSDYALLEDPKMRVWVERYARDESLYFDHFAQAFGRLLELGV
;
A
#
# COMPACT_ATOMS: atom_id res chain seq x y z
N ALA A 1 -13.08 5.30 6.28
CA ALA A 1 -12.94 3.84 6.50
C ALA A 1 -13.27 3.47 7.95
N ARG A 2 -12.51 3.93 8.96
CA ARG A 2 -12.81 3.63 10.38
C ARG A 2 -14.22 4.03 10.78
N ASP A 3 -14.66 5.25 10.48
CA ASP A 3 -16.03 5.71 10.78
C ASP A 3 -17.12 4.82 10.17
N PHE A 4 -16.87 4.26 8.97
CA PHE A 4 -17.81 3.34 8.33
C PHE A 4 -17.91 2.03 9.12
N LEU A 5 -16.76 1.42 9.44
CA LEU A 5 -16.71 0.19 10.23
C LEU A 5 -17.30 0.40 11.62
N ASP A 6 -17.04 1.55 12.24
CA ASP A 6 -17.47 1.87 13.60
C ASP A 6 -18.99 2.11 13.70
N ARG A 7 -19.59 2.73 12.67
CA ARG A 7 -21.03 2.99 12.63
C ARG A 7 -21.84 1.80 12.16
N HIS A 8 -21.30 1.01 11.24
CA HIS A 8 -22.09 0.01 10.51
C HIS A 8 -21.71 -1.44 10.84
N VAL A 9 -20.47 -1.74 11.24
CA VAL A 9 -20.01 -3.13 11.43
C VAL A 9 -19.80 -3.44 12.91
N LYS A 10 -18.98 -2.64 13.62
CA LYS A 10 -18.64 -2.85 15.03
C LYS A 10 -19.86 -3.05 15.94
N PRO A 11 -20.98 -2.30 15.81
CA PRO A 11 -22.14 -2.48 16.69
C PRO A 11 -22.84 -3.82 16.52
N GLN A 12 -22.72 -4.45 15.35
CA GLN A 12 -23.28 -5.77 15.07
C GLN A 12 -22.42 -6.90 15.67
N PHE A 13 -21.13 -6.63 15.92
CA PHE A 13 -20.16 -7.60 16.44
C PHE A 13 -19.39 -7.02 17.65
N PRO A 14 -20.06 -6.79 18.79
CA PRO A 14 -19.46 -6.11 19.94
C PRO A 14 -18.25 -6.86 20.53
N GLY A 15 -18.22 -8.19 20.43
CA GLY A 15 -17.10 -9.03 20.91
C GLY A 15 -15.87 -9.07 20.01
N LEU A 16 -15.95 -8.54 18.77
CA LEU A 16 -14.81 -8.43 17.87
C LEU A 16 -13.94 -7.23 18.29
N SER A 17 -12.64 -7.42 18.48
CA SER A 17 -11.72 -6.31 18.75
C SER A 17 -11.63 -5.37 17.54
N TYR A 18 -11.31 -4.10 17.77
CA TYR A 18 -11.03 -3.14 16.71
C TYR A 18 -9.83 -3.57 15.87
N ALA A 19 -8.80 -4.11 16.50
CA ALA A 19 -7.62 -4.63 15.82
C ALA A 19 -7.97 -5.77 14.84
N ASP A 20 -8.82 -6.73 15.25
CA ASP A 20 -9.29 -7.77 14.34
C ASP A 20 -10.25 -7.23 13.28
N LEU A 21 -11.17 -6.32 13.65
CA LEU A 21 -12.09 -5.69 12.71
C LEU A 21 -11.35 -4.95 11.58
N TRP A 22 -10.33 -4.15 11.90
CA TRP A 22 -9.60 -3.38 10.89
C TRP A 22 -8.77 -4.27 9.97
N THR A 23 -8.10 -5.29 10.52
CA THR A 23 -7.29 -6.21 9.71
C THR A 23 -8.16 -7.13 8.85
N LEU A 24 -9.27 -7.64 9.38
CA LEU A 24 -10.24 -8.43 8.61
C LEU A 24 -10.90 -7.61 7.50
N ALA A 25 -11.29 -6.37 7.78
CA ALA A 25 -11.88 -5.49 6.77
C ALA A 25 -10.90 -5.22 5.62
N ALA A 26 -9.59 -5.12 5.90
CA ALA A 26 -8.58 -4.98 4.85
C ALA A 26 -8.47 -6.24 3.98
N VAL A 27 -8.43 -7.43 4.59
CA VAL A 27 -8.41 -8.71 3.85
C VAL A 27 -9.66 -8.87 2.99
N VAL A 28 -10.85 -8.62 3.54
CA VAL A 28 -12.11 -8.67 2.80
C VAL A 28 -12.07 -7.68 1.64
N ALA A 29 -11.66 -6.43 1.86
CA ALA A 29 -11.58 -5.44 0.80
C ALA A 29 -10.67 -5.91 -0.36
N ILE A 30 -9.47 -6.43 -0.07
CA ILE A 30 -8.56 -6.92 -1.10
C ILE A 30 -9.19 -8.07 -1.91
N GLN A 31 -9.79 -9.04 -1.23
CA GLN A 31 -10.44 -10.18 -1.88
C GLN A 31 -11.65 -9.78 -2.73
N GLU A 32 -12.51 -8.89 -2.21
CA GLU A 32 -13.69 -8.41 -2.93
C GLU A 32 -13.33 -7.52 -4.13
N MET A 33 -12.13 -6.92 -4.13
CA MET A 33 -11.58 -6.19 -5.27
C MET A 33 -10.84 -7.09 -6.27
N GLY A 34 -10.90 -8.42 -6.12
CA GLY A 34 -10.29 -9.39 -7.04
C GLY A 34 -8.84 -9.76 -6.72
N GLY A 35 -8.33 -9.35 -5.56
CA GLY A 35 -6.99 -9.69 -5.09
C GLY A 35 -6.87 -11.11 -4.54
N PRO A 36 -5.67 -11.50 -4.07
CA PRO A 36 -5.43 -12.85 -3.56
C PRO A 36 -6.19 -13.13 -2.27
N THR A 37 -6.42 -14.42 -2.00
CA THR A 37 -6.81 -14.87 -0.65
C THR A 37 -5.66 -14.66 0.31
N ILE A 38 -5.92 -13.98 1.43
CA ILE A 38 -4.89 -13.67 2.42
C ILE A 38 -5.19 -14.47 3.69
N PRO A 39 -4.25 -15.30 4.17
CA PRO A 39 -4.40 -15.95 5.46
C PRO A 39 -4.62 -14.91 6.55
N TRP A 40 -5.71 -15.04 7.30
CA TRP A 40 -6.04 -14.15 8.41
C TRP A 40 -6.38 -14.96 9.65
N ARG A 41 -5.88 -14.51 10.80
CA ARG A 41 -6.14 -15.12 12.11
C ARG A 41 -6.73 -14.06 13.05
N PRO A 42 -7.81 -14.38 13.80
CA PRO A 42 -8.30 -13.54 14.88
C PRO A 42 -7.41 -13.67 16.12
N GLY A 43 -7.63 -12.81 17.11
CA GLY A 43 -7.01 -12.89 18.44
C GLY A 43 -6.31 -11.61 18.88
N ARG A 44 -6.32 -10.54 18.06
CA ARG A 44 -5.69 -9.27 18.45
C ARG A 44 -6.46 -8.63 19.60
N ILE A 45 -5.71 -8.11 20.56
CA ILE A 45 -6.26 -7.44 21.75
C ILE A 45 -6.15 -5.94 21.52
N ASP A 46 -7.26 -5.23 21.72
CA ASP A 46 -7.26 -3.76 21.65
C ASP A 46 -6.44 -3.18 22.80
N GLN A 47 -5.56 -2.25 22.44
CA GLN A 47 -4.82 -1.42 23.38
C GLN A 47 -5.34 0.02 23.27
N SER A 48 -5.43 0.72 24.39
CA SER A 48 -6.01 2.07 24.46
C SER A 48 -5.20 3.04 25.32
N GLY A 49 -4.09 2.59 25.90
CA GLY A 49 -3.21 3.42 26.72
C GLY A 49 -2.37 4.38 25.87
N PRO A 50 -2.07 5.60 26.35
CA PRO A 50 -1.17 6.53 25.67
C PRO A 50 0.24 5.93 25.43
N SER A 51 0.68 5.00 26.28
CA SER A 51 1.94 4.26 26.16
C SER A 51 1.94 3.24 25.01
N ASP A 52 0.75 2.84 24.55
CA ASP A 52 0.59 1.84 23.49
C ASP A 52 0.63 2.49 22.10
N CYS A 53 0.51 3.82 22.06
CA CYS A 53 0.65 4.60 20.84
C CYS A 53 2.12 4.69 20.43
N PRO A 54 2.49 4.20 19.22
CA PRO A 54 3.83 4.39 18.71
C PRO A 54 4.12 5.89 18.45
N PRO A 55 5.38 6.33 18.56
CA PRO A 55 5.75 7.70 18.23
C PRO A 55 5.53 8.00 16.73
N ASN A 56 5.31 9.28 16.44
CA ASN A 56 5.25 9.80 15.07
C ASN A 56 6.56 9.54 14.31
N GLY A 57 6.48 9.54 12.97
CA GLY A 57 7.64 9.36 12.09
C GLY A 57 8.00 7.90 11.78
N ARG A 58 7.17 6.94 12.22
CA ARG A 58 7.35 5.51 11.88
C ARG A 58 6.73 5.11 10.54
N LEU A 59 5.84 5.94 9.98
CA LEU A 59 5.22 5.70 8.67
C LEU A 59 6.12 6.19 7.53
N PRO A 60 6.09 5.55 6.36
CA PRO A 60 6.86 5.99 5.20
C PRO A 60 6.38 7.36 4.71
N ASP A 61 7.28 8.06 4.01
CA ASP A 61 7.06 9.38 3.44
C ASP A 61 7.12 9.22 1.93
N GLY A 62 6.01 9.51 1.24
CA GLY A 62 5.88 9.36 -0.20
C GLY A 62 6.86 10.23 -0.99
N ALA A 63 7.40 11.30 -0.39
CA ALA A 63 8.37 12.18 -1.04
C ALA A 63 9.81 11.62 -1.02
N LYS A 64 10.06 10.47 -0.39
CA LYS A 64 11.41 9.91 -0.23
C LYS A 64 11.60 8.62 -1.04
N GLY A 65 12.86 8.34 -1.38
CA GLY A 65 13.24 7.20 -2.22
C GLY A 65 13.58 5.92 -1.45
N ALA A 66 14.19 4.95 -2.17
CA ALA A 66 14.46 3.60 -1.70
C ALA A 66 15.23 3.49 -0.37
N PRO A 67 16.24 4.34 -0.03
CA PRO A 67 16.87 4.30 1.29
C PRO A 67 15.88 4.48 2.44
N HIS A 68 14.94 5.43 2.31
CA HIS A 68 13.91 5.66 3.33
C HIS A 68 12.93 4.50 3.42
N LEU A 69 12.55 3.91 2.29
CA LEU A 69 11.71 2.70 2.28
C LEU A 69 12.39 1.57 3.07
N ARG A 70 13.68 1.32 2.83
CA ARG A 70 14.45 0.32 3.59
C ARG A 70 14.52 0.67 5.07
N ASP A 71 14.81 1.92 5.45
CA ASP A 71 14.89 2.35 6.85
C ASP A 71 13.58 2.08 7.63
N ILE A 72 12.43 2.23 6.96
CA ILE A 72 11.12 1.96 7.55
C ILE A 72 10.83 0.46 7.61
N PHE A 73 10.91 -0.23 6.47
CA PHE A 73 10.44 -1.60 6.33
C PHE A 73 11.42 -2.64 6.87
N TYR A 74 12.73 -2.39 6.84
CA TYR A 74 13.72 -3.30 7.42
C TYR A 74 13.60 -3.36 8.94
N ARG A 75 13.24 -2.26 9.59
CA ARG A 75 12.88 -2.24 11.02
C ARG A 75 11.68 -3.13 11.34
N MET A 76 10.77 -3.30 10.37
CA MET A 76 9.61 -4.19 10.45
C MET A 76 9.93 -5.63 10.01
N GLY A 77 11.18 -5.89 9.60
CA GLY A 77 11.68 -7.19 9.19
C GLY A 77 11.41 -7.55 7.72
N PHE A 78 10.91 -6.63 6.91
CA PHE A 78 10.66 -6.88 5.49
C PHE A 78 11.91 -6.66 4.64
N ASN A 79 12.09 -7.46 3.60
CA ASN A 79 13.17 -7.30 2.62
C ASN A 79 12.72 -6.49 1.39
N ASP A 80 13.63 -6.23 0.44
CA ASP A 80 13.34 -5.48 -0.80
C ASP A 80 12.17 -6.08 -1.61
N GLN A 81 12.06 -7.41 -1.68
CA GLN A 81 10.99 -8.09 -2.42
C GLN A 81 9.63 -7.87 -1.77
N GLU A 82 9.56 -7.97 -0.45
CA GLU A 82 8.33 -7.76 0.33
C GLU A 82 7.91 -6.28 0.32
N ILE A 83 8.87 -5.35 0.34
CA ILE A 83 8.59 -3.90 0.17
C ILE A 83 7.91 -3.67 -1.18
N VAL A 84 8.51 -4.15 -2.27
CA VAL A 84 7.95 -3.96 -3.61
C VAL A 84 6.59 -4.64 -3.75
N ALA A 85 6.40 -5.83 -3.15
CA ALA A 85 5.10 -6.50 -3.13
C ALA A 85 4.06 -5.62 -2.43
N LEU A 86 4.31 -5.18 -1.19
CA LEU A 86 3.39 -4.37 -0.41
C LEU A 86 3.05 -3.03 -1.08
N THR A 87 4.01 -2.37 -1.73
CA THR A 87 3.76 -1.13 -2.49
C THR A 87 2.79 -1.34 -3.66
N GLY A 88 2.68 -2.56 -4.20
CA GLY A 88 1.71 -2.90 -5.24
C GLY A 88 0.25 -2.64 -4.85
N ALA A 89 -0.06 -2.53 -3.54
CA ALA A 89 -1.38 -2.10 -3.06
C ALA A 89 -1.80 -0.71 -3.60
N HIS A 90 -0.86 0.12 -4.05
CA HIS A 90 -1.15 1.37 -4.76
C HIS A 90 -1.88 1.15 -6.10
N ALA A 91 -2.04 -0.08 -6.58
CA ALA A 91 -3.00 -0.40 -7.64
C ALA A 91 -4.43 0.07 -7.29
N LEU A 92 -4.73 0.18 -5.99
CA LEU A 92 -5.98 0.65 -5.45
C LEU A 92 -5.94 2.11 -5.00
N GLY A 93 -7.10 2.76 -5.10
CA GLY A 93 -7.35 4.07 -4.53
C GLY A 93 -6.63 5.19 -5.25
N ARG A 94 -6.36 6.26 -4.49
CA ARG A 94 -5.77 7.50 -4.99
C ARG A 94 -5.18 8.33 -3.86
N CYS A 95 -4.29 9.23 -4.21
CA CYS A 95 -3.91 10.32 -3.34
C CYS A 95 -4.98 11.42 -3.31
N HIS A 96 -5.07 12.06 -2.14
CA HIS A 96 -5.94 13.19 -1.85
C HIS A 96 -5.11 14.34 -1.30
N ARG A 97 -5.24 15.53 -1.92
CA ARG A 97 -4.39 16.69 -1.66
C ARG A 97 -4.47 17.13 -0.20
N GLU A 98 -5.67 17.18 0.35
CA GLU A 98 -5.94 17.60 1.72
C GLU A 98 -5.41 16.64 2.80
N ARG A 99 -5.07 15.41 2.41
CA ARG A 99 -4.57 14.38 3.34
C ARG A 99 -3.07 14.19 3.27
N SER A 100 -2.50 14.34 2.08
CA SER A 100 -1.14 13.91 1.78
C SER A 100 -0.29 14.93 1.03
N GLY A 101 -0.91 16.00 0.50
CA GLY A 101 -0.25 16.93 -0.41
C GLY A 101 -0.10 16.42 -1.85
N PHE A 102 -0.35 15.14 -2.11
CA PHE A 102 -0.36 14.51 -3.43
C PHE A 102 -1.79 14.35 -3.97
N GLU A 103 -1.93 14.17 -5.29
CA GLU A 103 -3.24 14.06 -5.92
C GLU A 103 -3.26 13.16 -7.16
N GLY A 104 -4.24 12.26 -7.20
CA GLY A 104 -4.56 11.44 -8.37
C GLY A 104 -4.47 9.94 -8.09
N PRO A 105 -5.04 9.10 -8.97
CA PRO A 105 -4.90 7.65 -8.89
C PRO A 105 -3.57 7.17 -9.50
N TRP A 106 -3.12 5.99 -9.10
CA TRP A 106 -2.00 5.30 -9.74
C TRP A 106 -2.41 4.53 -10.99
N THR A 107 -3.65 4.03 -11.02
CA THR A 107 -4.18 3.17 -12.09
C THR A 107 -5.52 3.70 -12.60
N THR A 108 -5.93 3.27 -13.79
CA THR A 108 -7.23 3.64 -14.38
C THR A 108 -8.41 2.94 -13.71
N SER A 109 -8.16 1.84 -12.98
CA SER A 109 -9.17 1.05 -12.28
C SER A 109 -8.86 0.94 -10.78
N PRO A 110 -8.98 2.05 -10.02
CA PRO A 110 -8.52 2.14 -8.63
C PRO A 110 -9.35 1.32 -7.62
N THR A 111 -10.27 0.48 -8.09
CA THR A 111 -11.11 -0.40 -7.27
C THR A 111 -10.99 -1.86 -7.67
N VAL A 112 -9.97 -2.21 -8.47
CA VAL A 112 -9.66 -3.58 -8.87
C VAL A 112 -8.22 -3.89 -8.50
N PHE A 113 -8.01 -4.91 -7.68
CA PHE A 113 -6.68 -5.31 -7.24
C PHE A 113 -6.02 -6.16 -8.31
N THR A 114 -4.99 -5.62 -8.96
CA THR A 114 -4.25 -6.24 -10.07
C THR A 114 -2.78 -5.89 -9.96
N ASN A 115 -1.94 -6.43 -10.85
CA ASN A 115 -0.56 -5.98 -11.01
C ASN A 115 -0.42 -4.65 -11.79
N ALA A 116 -1.53 -3.93 -12.07
CA ALA A 116 -1.55 -2.74 -12.91
C ALA A 116 -0.66 -1.59 -12.40
N PHE A 117 -0.38 -1.53 -11.09
CA PHE A 117 0.60 -0.59 -10.56
C PHE A 117 1.97 -0.75 -11.24
N TYR A 118 2.46 -1.99 -11.38
CA TYR A 118 3.78 -2.25 -11.94
C TYR A 118 3.82 -2.08 -13.46
N THR A 119 2.79 -2.53 -14.18
CA THR A 119 2.71 -2.35 -15.65
C THR A 119 2.62 -0.86 -15.98
N THR A 120 1.75 -0.11 -15.30
CA THR A 120 1.65 1.36 -15.45
C THR A 120 2.98 2.04 -15.13
N LEU A 121 3.66 1.62 -14.06
CA LEU A 121 4.96 2.18 -13.66
C LEU A 121 6.02 1.98 -14.76
N LEU A 122 6.06 0.84 -15.44
CA LEU A 122 7.04 0.52 -16.49
C LEU A 122 6.68 1.06 -17.88
N ASP A 123 5.40 1.01 -18.25
CA ASP A 123 4.95 1.26 -19.62
C ASP A 123 4.79 2.76 -19.91
N ASN A 124 4.55 3.57 -18.88
CA ASN A 124 4.41 5.01 -19.03
C ASN A 124 5.75 5.75 -18.94
N THR A 125 5.84 6.82 -19.72
CA THR A 125 6.87 7.85 -19.51
C THR A 125 6.39 8.81 -18.43
N TRP A 126 7.09 8.87 -17.30
CA TRP A 126 6.76 9.73 -16.18
C TRP A 126 7.49 11.07 -16.28
N VAL A 127 6.77 12.17 -16.04
CA VAL A 127 7.32 13.53 -16.01
C VAL A 127 6.91 14.24 -14.72
N PRO A 128 7.73 15.17 -14.19
CA PRO A 128 7.34 16.00 -13.06
C PRO A 128 6.03 16.76 -13.30
N LYS A 129 5.06 16.60 -12.40
CA LYS A 129 3.81 17.39 -12.41
C LYS A 129 4.14 18.85 -12.10
N GLN A 130 3.68 19.76 -12.96
CA GLN A 130 3.82 21.21 -12.74
C GLN A 130 2.57 21.74 -12.05
N TRP A 131 2.65 21.95 -10.73
CA TRP A 131 1.52 22.36 -9.89
C TRP A 131 2.01 22.88 -8.52
N ASP A 132 1.10 23.29 -7.64
CA ASP A 132 1.38 23.90 -6.33
C ASP A 132 1.32 22.90 -5.15
N GLY A 133 1.20 21.61 -5.43
CA GLY A 133 1.19 20.54 -4.41
C GLY A 133 2.56 19.89 -4.21
N ALA A 134 2.56 18.73 -3.55
CA ALA A 134 3.78 17.97 -3.34
C ALA A 134 4.38 17.50 -4.68
N PHE A 135 5.72 17.39 -4.73
CA PHE A 135 6.39 16.92 -5.94
C PHE A 135 5.97 15.47 -6.25
N GLN A 136 5.35 15.26 -7.41
CA GLN A 136 4.94 13.94 -7.91
C GLN A 136 5.16 13.87 -9.41
N TYR A 137 5.15 12.66 -9.92
CA TYR A 137 5.16 12.40 -11.35
C TYR A 137 3.73 12.27 -11.88
N VAL A 138 3.55 12.58 -13.15
CA VAL A 138 2.36 12.25 -13.94
C VAL A 138 2.77 11.56 -15.22
N ASP A 139 1.90 10.71 -15.75
CA ASP A 139 2.14 10.09 -17.05
C ASP A 139 2.14 11.18 -18.14
N LYS A 140 3.11 11.14 -19.04
CA LYS A 140 3.28 12.17 -20.08
C LYS A 140 2.15 12.17 -21.10
N ALA A 141 1.48 11.03 -21.29
CA ALA A 141 0.50 10.85 -22.36
C ALA A 141 -0.83 11.55 -22.05
N THR A 142 -1.32 11.42 -20.82
CA THR A 142 -2.64 11.90 -20.40
C THR A 142 -2.56 12.88 -19.24
N GLY A 143 -1.57 12.72 -18.35
CA GLY A 143 -1.47 13.48 -17.11
C GLY A 143 -2.49 13.08 -16.04
N GLU A 144 -3.22 11.98 -16.25
CA GLU A 144 -4.29 11.51 -15.37
C GLU A 144 -3.79 10.59 -14.26
N LEU A 145 -2.73 9.82 -14.52
CA LEU A 145 -2.13 8.91 -13.57
C LEU A 145 -0.93 9.57 -12.89
N MET A 146 -0.62 9.12 -11.69
CA MET A 146 0.50 9.64 -10.92
C MET A 146 1.38 8.54 -10.33
N MET A 147 2.63 8.92 -10.02
CA MET A 147 3.54 8.16 -9.17
C MET A 147 4.14 9.08 -8.11
N LEU A 148 4.24 8.60 -6.88
CA LEU A 148 4.99 9.29 -5.82
C LEU A 148 6.50 9.13 -6.08
N PRO A 149 7.35 10.02 -5.53
CA PRO A 149 8.79 9.79 -5.50
C PRO A 149 9.18 8.42 -4.92
N SER A 150 8.48 7.94 -3.90
CA SER A 150 8.69 6.59 -3.34
C SER A 150 8.37 5.46 -4.32
N ASP A 151 7.36 5.63 -5.17
CA ASP A 151 6.97 4.63 -6.17
C ASP A 151 7.98 4.62 -7.31
N TYR A 152 8.35 5.80 -7.80
CA TYR A 152 9.32 5.95 -8.87
C TYR A 152 10.72 5.43 -8.46
N ALA A 153 11.08 5.58 -7.19
CA ALA A 153 12.34 5.04 -6.67
C ALA A 153 12.45 3.51 -6.79
N LEU A 154 11.35 2.77 -6.90
CA LEU A 154 11.38 1.33 -7.16
C LEU A 154 11.97 1.01 -8.55
N LEU A 155 11.83 1.92 -9.52
CA LEU A 155 12.45 1.79 -10.85
C LEU A 155 13.92 2.20 -10.87
N GLU A 156 14.29 3.17 -10.04
CA GLU A 156 15.65 3.72 -9.97
C GLU A 156 16.60 2.80 -9.18
N ASP A 157 16.08 2.08 -8.18
CA ASP A 157 16.87 1.12 -7.39
C ASP A 157 16.96 -0.23 -8.11
N PRO A 158 18.17 -0.69 -8.51
CA PRO A 158 18.31 -1.92 -9.30
C PRO A 158 17.81 -3.19 -8.58
N LYS A 159 17.85 -3.25 -7.24
CA LYS A 159 17.40 -4.43 -6.49
C LYS A 159 15.88 -4.49 -6.42
N MET A 160 15.23 -3.35 -6.26
CA MET A 160 13.77 -3.26 -6.26
C MET A 160 13.19 -3.39 -7.67
N ARG A 161 13.85 -2.82 -8.68
CA ARG A 161 13.42 -2.86 -10.07
C ARG A 161 13.22 -4.28 -10.60
N VAL A 162 14.09 -5.22 -10.21
CA VAL A 162 13.96 -6.64 -10.59
C VAL A 162 12.60 -7.21 -10.18
N TRP A 163 12.06 -6.80 -9.02
CA TRP A 163 10.75 -7.25 -8.55
C TRP A 163 9.61 -6.52 -9.25
N VAL A 164 9.75 -5.23 -9.53
CA VAL A 164 8.79 -4.47 -10.35
C VAL A 164 8.61 -5.14 -11.73
N GLU A 165 9.71 -5.47 -12.40
CA GLU A 165 9.68 -6.13 -13.71
C GLU A 165 9.10 -7.54 -13.67
N ARG A 166 9.32 -8.29 -12.58
CA ARG A 166 8.73 -9.62 -12.39
C ARG A 166 7.23 -9.54 -12.17
N TYR A 167 6.78 -8.69 -11.24
CA TYR A 167 5.36 -8.55 -10.92
C TYR A 167 4.55 -7.97 -12.07
N ALA A 168 5.12 -7.09 -12.89
CA ALA A 168 4.49 -6.62 -14.11
C ALA A 168 4.22 -7.73 -15.13
N ARG A 169 5.07 -8.76 -15.18
CA ARG A 169 4.95 -9.89 -16.12
C ARG A 169 4.14 -11.07 -15.57
N ASP A 170 4.10 -11.21 -14.24
CA ASP A 170 3.50 -12.33 -13.56
C ASP A 170 2.64 -11.86 -12.37
N GLU A 171 1.36 -11.66 -12.64
CA GLU A 171 0.38 -11.27 -11.63
C GLU A 171 0.17 -12.37 -10.58
N SER A 172 0.27 -13.64 -10.96
CA SER A 172 0.11 -14.75 -10.01
C SER A 172 1.24 -14.76 -8.98
N LEU A 173 2.48 -14.52 -9.43
CA LEU A 173 3.64 -14.35 -8.54
C LEU A 173 3.48 -13.12 -7.64
N TYR A 174 2.99 -12.00 -8.18
CA TYR A 174 2.69 -10.81 -7.38
C TYR A 174 1.67 -11.14 -6.28
N PHE A 175 0.58 -11.80 -6.63
CA PHE A 175 -0.50 -12.15 -5.72
C PHE A 175 -0.03 -13.08 -4.60
N ASP A 176 0.76 -14.10 -4.91
CA ASP A 176 1.35 -15.00 -3.91
C ASP A 176 2.23 -14.25 -2.92
N HIS A 177 3.18 -13.47 -3.44
CA HIS A 177 4.10 -12.69 -2.62
C HIS A 177 3.40 -11.60 -1.81
N PHE A 178 2.41 -10.93 -2.38
CA PHE A 178 1.60 -9.92 -1.68
C PHE A 178 0.81 -10.55 -0.54
N ALA A 179 0.14 -11.69 -0.77
CA ALA A 179 -0.63 -12.36 0.27
C ALA A 179 0.26 -12.77 1.45
N GLN A 180 1.46 -13.29 1.19
CA GLN A 180 2.43 -13.65 2.23
C GLN A 180 2.92 -12.41 3.00
N ALA A 181 3.37 -11.37 2.29
CA ALA A 181 3.90 -10.16 2.92
C ALA A 181 2.82 -9.38 3.70
N PHE A 182 1.60 -9.25 3.14
CA PHE A 182 0.49 -8.57 3.78
C PHE A 182 -0.04 -9.38 4.97
N GLY A 183 -0.19 -10.70 4.85
CA GLY A 183 -0.54 -11.56 5.98
C GLY A 183 0.43 -11.39 7.15
N ARG A 184 1.74 -11.43 6.85
CA ARG A 184 2.80 -11.16 7.83
C ARG A 184 2.72 -9.75 8.43
N LEU A 185 2.42 -8.73 7.62
CA LEU A 185 2.23 -7.35 8.09
C LEU A 185 1.10 -7.25 9.11
N LEU A 186 -0.02 -7.94 8.89
CA LEU A 186 -1.15 -7.95 9.82
C LEU A 186 -0.83 -8.68 11.13
N GLU A 187 0.17 -9.56 11.15
CA GLU A 187 0.55 -10.38 12.31
C GLU A 187 1.77 -9.83 13.08
N LEU A 188 2.34 -8.69 12.68
CA LEU A 188 3.45 -8.09 13.43
C LEU A 188 3.03 -7.72 14.87
N GLY A 189 3.74 -8.29 15.85
CA GLY A 189 3.55 -8.00 17.27
C GLY A 189 2.39 -8.75 17.93
N VAL A 190 1.81 -9.74 17.24
CA VAL A 190 0.76 -10.63 17.74
C VAL A 190 1.36 -11.97 18.17
#